data_AF-A0AA35T8K1-F1
#
_entry.id   AF-A0AA35T8K1-F1
#
_cell.length_a   1.000
_cell.length_b   1.000
_cell.length_c   1.000
_cell.angle_alpha   90.00
_cell.angle_beta   90.00
_cell.angle_gamma   90.00
#
_symmetry.space_group_name_H-M   'P 1'
#
loop_
_entity.id
_entity.type
_entity.pdbx_description
1 polymer ?
#
loop_
_entity_poly.entity_id
_entity_poly.type
_entity_poly.pdbx_seq_one_letter_code
_entity_poly.pdbx_strand_id
1 'polypeptide(L)'
;MSSSVATRVFLTQLPSLEAREPYFPSLLPPLCLNRHYVAEGVRLYCQETWKLVTEMKGVQLVEKYIAQVVEFYISQTEAANHAVREAACACIAELGTKVSPGVLGPHIPDLVKVLLQCFRDDSWLVRDGG
;
A
#
# COMPACT_ATOMS: atom_id res chain seq x y z
N MET A 1 9.76 0.88 11.43
CA MET A 1 8.98 1.09 12.67
C MET A 1 8.77 2.56 13.00
N SER A 2 9.83 3.38 13.15
CA SER A 2 9.67 4.80 13.57
C SER A 2 8.72 5.63 12.67
N SER A 3 8.80 5.48 11.34
CA SER A 3 7.90 6.16 10.40
C SER A 3 6.43 5.75 10.55
N SER A 4 6.14 4.46 10.75
CA SER A 4 4.79 3.95 11.00
C SER A 4 4.21 4.51 12.29
N VAL A 5 5.03 4.62 13.34
CA VAL A 5 4.62 5.20 14.63
C VAL A 5 4.29 6.68 14.47
N ALA A 6 5.16 7.46 13.83
CA ALA A 6 4.91 8.89 13.58
C ALA A 6 3.63 9.12 12.76
N THR A 7 3.40 8.30 11.73
CA THR A 7 2.21 8.35 10.88
C THR A 7 0.94 8.08 11.69
N ARG A 8 0.93 7.06 12.54
CA ARG A 8 -0.22 6.77 13.43
C ARG A 8 -0.49 7.96 14.35
N VAL A 9 0.53 8.41 15.08
CA VAL A 9 0.39 9.52 16.03
C VAL A 9 -0.20 10.74 15.34
N PHE A 10 0.37 11.16 14.21
CA PHE A 10 -0.12 12.28 13.44
C PHE A 10 -1.58 12.13 12.99
N LEU A 11 -1.93 11.03 12.33
CA LEU A 11 -3.29 10.82 11.81
C LEU A 11 -4.34 10.68 12.92
N THR A 12 -3.97 10.08 14.06
CA THR A 12 -4.87 9.92 15.21
C THR A 12 -5.08 11.20 16.01
N GLN A 13 -4.18 12.18 15.91
CA GLN A 13 -4.38 13.51 16.50
C GLN A 13 -5.36 14.37 15.69
N LEU A 14 -5.63 14.01 14.43
CA LEU A 14 -6.61 14.69 13.60
C LEU A 14 -8.03 14.23 13.96
N PRO A 15 -8.96 15.17 14.22
CA PRO A 15 -10.22 14.89 14.89
C PRO A 15 -11.27 14.17 14.04
N SER A 16 -11.11 14.16 12.72
CA SER A 16 -12.06 13.54 11.80
C SER A 16 -11.40 12.99 10.54
N LEU A 17 -12.13 12.19 9.77
CA LEU A 17 -11.68 11.70 8.47
C LEU A 17 -11.39 12.86 7.51
N GLU A 18 -12.23 13.89 7.49
CA GLU A 18 -12.07 15.08 6.65
C GLU A 18 -10.77 15.83 6.96
N ALA A 19 -10.39 15.91 8.25
CA ALA A 19 -9.13 16.52 8.64
C ALA A 19 -7.89 15.70 8.18
N ARG A 20 -8.04 14.38 8.00
CA ARG A 20 -6.99 13.48 7.52
C ARG A 20 -6.88 13.45 5.99
N GLU A 21 -7.97 13.74 5.28
CA GLU A 21 -8.04 13.63 3.82
C GLU A 21 -6.89 14.31 3.05
N PRO A 22 -6.46 15.54 3.40
CA PRO A 22 -5.37 16.21 2.69
C PRO A 22 -4.04 15.43 2.71
N TYR A 23 -3.85 14.56 3.71
CA TYR A 23 -2.61 13.81 3.93
C TYR A 23 -2.67 12.37 3.41
N PHE A 24 -3.87 11.86 3.12
CA PHE A 24 -4.03 10.49 2.65
C PHE A 24 -3.29 10.18 1.35
N PRO A 25 -3.23 11.06 0.32
CA PRO A 25 -2.48 10.77 -0.89
C PRO A 25 -1.02 10.35 -0.64
N SER A 26 -0.38 10.90 0.40
CA SER A 26 1.02 10.62 0.74
C SER A 26 1.21 9.55 1.82
N LEU A 27 0.27 9.44 2.76
CA LEU A 27 0.42 8.57 3.93
C LEU A 27 -0.31 7.23 3.81
N LEU A 28 -1.37 7.18 3.00
CA LEU A 28 -2.17 5.97 2.82
C LEU A 28 -1.41 4.86 2.06
N PRO A 29 -0.70 5.14 0.94
CA PRO A 29 0.07 4.12 0.25
C PRO A 29 1.16 3.43 1.12
N PRO A 30 2.06 4.16 1.83
CA PRO A 30 3.06 3.52 2.68
C PRO A 30 2.45 2.83 3.91
N LEU A 31 1.31 3.32 4.44
CA LEU A 31 0.60 2.62 5.50
C LEU A 31 0.07 1.27 5.01
N CYS A 32 -0.53 1.22 3.82
CA CYS A 32 -0.99 -0.03 3.20
C CYS A 32 0.16 -1.01 2.99
N LEU A 33 1.26 -0.57 2.37
CA LEU A 33 2.43 -1.41 2.10
C LEU A 33 2.96 -2.05 3.37
N ASN A 34 3.07 -1.29 4.46
CA ASN A 34 3.58 -1.81 5.71
C ASN A 34 2.69 -2.89 6.35
N ARG A 35 1.41 -3.05 5.93
CA ARG A 35 0.55 -4.19 6.34
C ARG A 35 0.96 -5.52 5.69
N HIS A 36 1.83 -5.48 4.69
CA HIS A 36 2.39 -6.66 4.02
C HIS A 36 3.89 -6.82 4.28
N TYR A 37 4.50 -5.93 5.07
CA TYR A 37 5.92 -6.00 5.36
C TYR A 37 6.26 -7.23 6.22
N VAL A 38 7.39 -7.89 5.91
CA VAL A 38 7.79 -9.17 6.51
C VAL A 38 7.96 -9.12 8.04
N ALA A 39 8.37 -7.96 8.58
CA ALA A 39 8.52 -7.80 10.02
C ALA A 39 7.16 -7.73 10.71
N GLU A 40 6.80 -8.80 11.43
CA GLU A 40 5.48 -8.98 12.05
C GLU A 40 5.06 -7.80 12.93
N GLY A 41 5.97 -7.26 13.75
CA GLY A 41 5.67 -6.11 14.60
C GLY A 41 5.27 -4.85 13.80
N VAL A 42 5.90 -4.60 12.65
CA VAL A 42 5.53 -3.49 11.76
C VAL A 42 4.17 -3.76 11.13
N ARG A 43 3.97 -5.00 10.66
CA ARG A 43 2.74 -5.44 10.02
C ARG A 43 1.52 -5.30 10.92
N LEU A 44 1.56 -5.90 12.11
CA LEU A 44 0.44 -5.86 13.07
C LEU A 44 0.13 -4.42 13.46
N TYR A 45 1.17 -3.61 13.74
CA TYR A 45 1.00 -2.21 14.09
C TYR A 45 0.32 -1.40 12.98
N CYS A 46 0.69 -1.64 11.72
CA CYS A 46 0.09 -0.95 10.58
C CYS A 46 -1.33 -1.43 10.29
N GLN A 47 -1.65 -2.70 10.53
CA GLN A 47 -3.02 -3.22 10.42
C GLN A 47 -3.95 -2.63 11.48
N GLU A 48 -3.48 -2.46 12.71
CA GLU A 48 -4.24 -1.74 13.75
C GLU A 48 -4.40 -0.26 13.39
N THR A 49 -3.31 0.39 12.97
CA THR A 49 -3.33 1.79 12.55
C THR A 49 -4.33 2.01 11.43
N TRP A 50 -4.34 1.13 10.42
CA TRP A 50 -5.30 1.14 9.32
C TRP A 50 -6.74 1.19 9.82
N LYS A 51 -7.12 0.25 10.70
CA LYS A 51 -8.47 0.19 11.27
C LYS A 51 -8.85 1.50 11.99
N LEU A 52 -7.91 2.11 12.71
CA LEU A 52 -8.12 3.35 13.44
C LEU A 52 -8.30 4.56 12.52
N VAL A 53 -7.47 4.70 11.48
CA VAL A 53 -7.42 5.92 10.67
C VAL A 53 -8.43 5.94 9.53
N THR A 54 -8.80 4.76 9.00
CA THR A 54 -9.71 4.67 7.84
C THR A 54 -11.17 4.48 8.22
N GLU A 55 -11.49 4.22 9.49
CA GLU A 55 -12.87 4.06 9.97
C GLU A 55 -13.68 3.05 9.14
N MET A 56 -13.06 1.90 8.84
CA MET A 56 -13.62 0.84 7.96
C MET A 56 -13.86 1.22 6.49
N LYS A 57 -13.53 2.45 6.07
CA LYS A 57 -13.66 2.93 4.67
C LYS A 57 -12.39 2.75 3.84
N GLY A 58 -11.57 1.76 4.20
CA GLY A 58 -10.23 1.61 3.64
C GLY A 58 -10.19 1.45 2.13
N VAL A 59 -11.07 0.61 1.56
CA VAL A 59 -11.15 0.39 0.11
C VAL A 59 -11.59 1.66 -0.61
N GLN A 60 -12.60 2.36 -0.09
CA GLN A 60 -13.10 3.61 -0.68
C GLN A 60 -12.03 4.70 -0.68
N LEU A 61 -11.20 4.77 0.36
CA LEU A 61 -10.08 5.70 0.40
C LEU A 61 -8.98 5.33 -0.59
N VAL A 62 -8.67 4.03 -0.76
CA VAL A 62 -7.73 3.57 -1.80
C VAL A 62 -8.25 3.91 -3.18
N GLU A 63 -9.54 3.68 -3.46
CA GLU A 63 -10.16 4.03 -4.74
C GLU A 63 -10.12 5.53 -5.02
N LYS A 64 -10.40 6.36 -4.00
CA LYS A 64 -10.35 7.82 -4.10
C LYS A 64 -8.96 8.34 -4.49
N TYR A 65 -7.89 7.68 -4.02
CA TYR A 65 -6.51 8.08 -4.23
C TYR A 65 -5.73 7.05 -5.08
N ILE A 66 -6.42 6.35 -5.99
CA ILE A 66 -5.86 5.19 -6.68
C ILE A 66 -4.61 5.54 -7.48
N ALA A 67 -4.56 6.74 -8.09
CA ALA A 67 -3.42 7.17 -8.89
C ALA A 67 -2.15 7.24 -8.04
N GLN A 68 -2.22 7.87 -6.86
CA GLN A 68 -1.08 8.00 -5.94
C GLN A 68 -0.71 6.66 -5.31
N VAL A 69 -1.70 5.81 -5.03
CA VAL A 69 -1.46 4.45 -4.52
C VAL A 69 -0.71 3.60 -5.54
N VAL A 70 -1.16 3.60 -6.80
CA VAL A 70 -0.52 2.86 -7.90
C VAL A 70 0.88 3.38 -8.16
N GLU A 71 1.05 4.69 -8.31
CA GLU A 71 2.36 5.32 -8.54
C GLU A 71 3.35 4.95 -7.43
N PHE A 72 2.90 5.04 -6.17
CA PHE A 72 3.72 4.66 -5.03
C PHE A 72 4.09 3.17 -5.09
N TYR A 73 3.13 2.24 -5.24
CA TYR A 73 3.45 0.81 -5.27
C TYR A 73 4.40 0.44 -6.40
N ILE A 74 4.21 1.00 -7.60
CA ILE A 74 5.14 0.81 -8.72
C ILE A 74 6.55 1.26 -8.31
N SER A 75 6.70 2.46 -7.74
CA SER A 75 8.02 2.92 -7.28
C SER A 75 8.67 2.00 -6.23
N GLN A 76 7.85 1.37 -5.37
CA GLN A 76 8.36 0.48 -4.32
C GLN A 76 8.76 -0.91 -4.83
N THR A 77 8.33 -1.29 -6.03
CA THR A 77 8.85 -2.50 -6.70
C THR A 77 10.31 -2.35 -7.15
N GLU A 78 10.86 -1.13 -7.17
CA GLU A 78 12.26 -0.87 -7.50
C GLU A 78 13.14 -0.69 -6.24
N ALA A 79 12.58 -0.89 -5.05
CA ALA A 79 13.31 -0.68 -3.80
C ALA A 79 14.50 -1.64 -3.67
N ALA A 80 15.63 -1.14 -3.17
CA ALA A 80 16.82 -1.97 -2.93
C ALA A 80 16.56 -3.13 -1.94
N ASN A 81 15.64 -2.92 -1.00
CA ASN A 81 15.25 -3.94 -0.02
C ASN A 81 14.18 -4.88 -0.62
N HIS A 82 14.53 -6.17 -0.76
CA HIS A 82 13.63 -7.20 -1.29
C HIS A 82 12.32 -7.32 -0.51
N ALA A 83 12.32 -7.11 0.81
CA ALA A 83 11.12 -7.17 1.63
C ALA A 83 10.13 -6.02 1.32
N VAL A 84 10.64 -4.88 0.83
CA VAL A 84 9.79 -3.76 0.36
C VAL A 84 9.19 -4.11 -0.99
N ARG A 85 9.98 -4.68 -1.90
CA ARG A 85 9.50 -5.13 -3.21
C ARG A 85 8.42 -6.21 -3.08
N GLU A 86 8.63 -7.18 -2.20
CA GLU A 86 7.65 -8.24 -1.91
C GLU A 86 6.33 -7.66 -1.38
N ALA A 87 6.41 -6.76 -0.40
CA ALA A 87 5.23 -6.08 0.14
C ALA A 87 4.49 -5.26 -0.94
N ALA A 88 5.23 -4.60 -1.84
CA ALA A 88 4.66 -3.87 -2.96
C ALA A 88 3.93 -4.81 -3.94
N CYS A 89 4.51 -5.97 -4.30
CA CYS A 89 3.85 -6.96 -5.15
C CYS A 89 2.55 -7.48 -4.52
N ALA A 90 2.60 -7.84 -3.24
CA ALA A 90 1.41 -8.28 -2.50
C ALA A 90 0.31 -7.20 -2.46
N CYS A 91 0.70 -5.93 -2.33
CA CYS A 91 -0.25 -4.81 -2.41
C CYS A 91 -0.85 -4.65 -3.81
N ILE A 92 -0.06 -4.79 -4.87
CA ILE A 92 -0.55 -4.73 -6.26
C ILE A 92 -1.54 -5.87 -6.53
N ALA A 93 -1.22 -7.10 -6.08
CA ALA A 93 -2.14 -8.24 -6.17
C ALA A 93 -3.44 -7.97 -5.38
N GLU A 94 -3.34 -7.38 -4.18
CA GLU A 94 -4.52 -7.00 -3.39
C GLU A 94 -5.42 -6.01 -4.14
N LEU A 95 -4.85 -5.01 -4.84
CA LEU A 95 -5.64 -4.07 -5.65
C LEU A 95 -6.53 -4.81 -6.66
N GLY A 96 -5.99 -5.81 -7.36
CA GLY A 96 -6.73 -6.61 -8.34
C GLY A 96 -7.91 -7.39 -7.76
N THR A 97 -7.95 -7.61 -6.44
CA THR A 97 -9.02 -8.37 -5.76
C THR A 97 -10.00 -7.49 -4.98
N LYS A 98 -9.58 -6.29 -4.55
CA LYS A 98 -10.36 -5.43 -3.64
C LYS A 98 -10.86 -4.13 -4.27
N VAL A 99 -10.17 -3.61 -5.27
CA VAL A 99 -10.54 -2.35 -5.93
C VAL A 99 -11.47 -2.64 -7.11
N SER A 100 -12.47 -1.77 -7.31
CA SER A 100 -13.40 -1.92 -8.42
C SER A 100 -12.69 -1.89 -9.79
N PRO A 101 -13.06 -2.77 -10.74
CA PRO A 101 -12.41 -2.85 -12.05
C PRO A 101 -12.46 -1.54 -12.84
N GLY A 102 -13.54 -0.74 -12.68
CA GLY A 102 -13.67 0.55 -13.34
C GLY A 102 -12.67 1.61 -12.86
N VAL A 103 -12.29 1.55 -11.57
CA VAL A 103 -11.31 2.46 -10.98
C VAL A 103 -9.88 2.00 -11.29
N LEU A 104 -9.63 0.69 -11.22
CA LEU A 104 -8.29 0.12 -11.48
C LEU A 104 -7.94 0.08 -12.98
N GLY A 105 -8.95 -0.05 -13.85
CA GLY A 105 -8.81 -0.28 -15.30
C GLY A 105 -7.73 0.57 -16.00
N PRO A 106 -7.70 1.91 -15.81
CA PRO A 106 -6.69 2.77 -16.42
C PRO A 106 -5.24 2.44 -16.03
N HIS A 107 -5.04 1.80 -14.88
CA HIS A 107 -3.73 1.50 -14.30
C HIS A 107 -3.27 0.06 -14.57
N ILE A 108 -4.17 -0.82 -15.02
CA ILE A 108 -3.87 -2.25 -15.24
C ILE A 108 -2.63 -2.45 -16.14
N PRO A 109 -2.45 -1.74 -17.27
CA PRO A 109 -1.29 -1.97 -18.14
C PRO A 109 0.05 -1.77 -17.41
N ASP A 110 0.15 -0.73 -16.59
CA ASP A 110 1.35 -0.41 -15.82
C ASP A 110 1.58 -1.42 -14.70
N LEU A 111 0.51 -1.79 -13.98
CA LEU A 111 0.58 -2.80 -12.92
C LEU A 111 1.01 -4.16 -13.44
N VAL A 112 0.44 -4.62 -14.56
CA VAL A 112 0.82 -5.90 -15.19
C VAL A 112 2.27 -5.87 -15.67
N LYS A 113 2.71 -4.76 -16.27
CA LYS A 113 4.11 -4.60 -16.70
C LYS A 113 5.07 -4.77 -15.52
N VAL A 114 4.75 -4.17 -14.38
CA VAL A 114 5.57 -4.25 -13.16
C VAL A 114 5.54 -5.64 -12.56
N LEU A 115 4.37 -6.28 -12.44
CA LEU A 115 4.29 -7.67 -11.95
C LEU A 115 5.13 -8.63 -12.82
N LEU A 116 5.09 -8.47 -14.15
CA LEU A 116 5.94 -9.24 -15.07
C LEU A 116 7.44 -9.02 -14.86
N GLN A 117 7.86 -7.85 -14.40
CA GLN A 117 9.25 -7.58 -14.00
C GLN A 117 9.57 -8.25 -12.66
N CYS A 118 8.66 -8.19 -11.69
CA CYS A 118 8.80 -8.86 -10.38
C CYS A 118 8.91 -10.38 -10.51
N PHE A 119 8.27 -11.01 -11.50
CA PHE A 119 8.46 -12.43 -11.83
C PHE A 119 9.91 -12.81 -12.22
N ARG A 120 10.74 -11.83 -12.55
CA ARG A 120 12.16 -11.99 -12.86
C ARG A 120 13.08 -11.54 -11.72
N ASP A 121 12.53 -11.24 -10.54
CA ASP A 121 13.31 -10.81 -9.38
C ASP A 121 14.19 -11.94 -8.85
N ASP A 122 15.38 -11.57 -8.37
CA ASP A 122 16.33 -12.51 -7.75
C ASP A 122 15.76 -13.17 -6.48
N SER A 123 14.86 -12.47 -5.78
CA SER A 123 14.15 -13.01 -4.62
C SER A 123 13.02 -13.95 -5.05
N TRP A 124 13.07 -15.21 -4.58
CA TRP A 124 12.00 -16.17 -4.80
C TRP A 124 10.65 -15.69 -4.25
N LEU A 125 10.62 -15.02 -3.10
CA LEU A 125 9.39 -14.52 -2.48
C LEU A 125 8.71 -13.43 -3.31
N VAL A 126 9.49 -12.58 -3.97
CA VAL A 126 8.97 -11.54 -4.88
C VAL A 126 8.36 -12.17 -6.13
N ARG A 127 8.93 -13.29 -6.60
CA ARG A 127 8.38 -14.04 -7.74
C ARG A 127 7.07 -14.76 -7.42
N ASP A 128 6.89 -15.27 -6.21
CA ASP A 128 5.68 -16.01 -5.80
C ASP A 128 4.49 -15.07 -5.53
N GLY A 129 4.74 -13.85 -5.07
CA GLY A 129 3.69 -12.85 -4.81
C GLY A 129 3.25 -11.99 -6.00
N GLY A 130 3.85 -12.20 -7.18
CA GLY A 130 3.58 -11.45 -8.41
C GLY A 130 2.41 -11.98 -9.24
#